data_AF-A0A257QVF2-F1
#
_entry.id   AF-A0A257QVF2-F1
#
_cell.length_a   1.000
_cell.length_b   1.000
_cell.length_c   1.000
_cell.angle_alpha   90.00
_cell.angle_beta   90.00
_cell.angle_gamma   90.00
#
_symmetry.space_group_name_H-M   'P 1'
#
loop_
_entity.id
_entity.type
_entity.pdbx_description
1 polymer ?
#
loop_
_entity_poly.entity_id
_entity_poly.type
_entity_poly.pdbx_seq_one_letter_code
_entity_poly.pdbx_strand_id
1 'polypeptide(L)'
;MLCGTEKLRMKQDPRQHIYERDNFTCRYCGWSGATSFEQWQLGWFAIDHVSPIKHGGKEDDDTNLVVACHRCNSMKGQEPCSSVEAGKIIIARKRAEREAWFKRFVLKA
;
A
#
# COMPACT_ATOMS: atom_id res chain seq x y z
N MET A 1 -31.40 25.55 18.19
CA MET A 1 -30.40 24.50 18.44
C MET A 1 -29.24 24.72 17.48
N LEU A 2 -28.16 25.35 17.95
CA LEU A 2 -26.92 25.46 17.16
C LEU A 2 -26.21 24.11 17.30
N CYS A 3 -26.32 23.27 16.27
CA CYS A 3 -25.48 22.08 16.14
C CYS A 3 -24.05 22.58 15.92
N GLY A 4 -23.22 22.53 16.96
CA GLY A 4 -21.87 23.05 16.94
C GLY A 4 -21.03 22.34 15.90
N THR A 5 -20.43 23.11 14.99
CA THR A 5 -19.38 22.62 14.09
C THR A 5 -18.10 22.46 14.91
N GLU A 6 -17.91 21.30 15.54
CA GLU A 6 -16.64 20.94 16.16
C GLU A 6 -15.57 20.90 15.05
N LYS A 7 -14.54 21.73 15.18
CA LYS A 7 -13.42 21.74 14.23
C LYS A 7 -12.79 20.35 14.23
N LEU A 8 -12.78 19.68 13.08
CA LEU A 8 -12.10 18.39 12.91
C LEU A 8 -10.63 18.53 13.36
N ARG A 9 -10.27 17.81 14.43
CA ARG A 9 -8.88 17.77 14.91
C ARG A 9 -8.10 16.78 14.05
N MET A 10 -7.27 17.30 13.16
CA MET A 10 -6.36 16.48 12.36
C MET A 10 -5.32 15.81 13.27
N LYS A 11 -5.37 14.47 13.38
CA LYS A 11 -4.32 13.67 14.02
C LYS A 11 -3.27 13.32 12.96
N GLN A 12 -2.02 13.71 13.19
CA GLN A 12 -0.92 13.28 12.34
C GLN A 12 -0.67 11.78 12.53
N ASP A 13 -0.40 11.08 11.42
CA ASP A 13 0.08 9.71 11.46
C ASP A 13 1.51 9.71 12.05
N PRO A 14 1.84 8.88 13.04
CA PRO A 14 3.20 8.82 13.61
C PRO A 14 4.27 8.43 12.56
N ARG A 15 3.87 7.87 11.42
CA ARG A 15 4.73 7.49 10.29
C ARG A 15 4.59 8.47 9.11
N GLN A 16 4.13 9.70 9.36
CA GLN A 16 3.98 10.76 8.36
C GLN A 16 5.26 10.96 7.52
N HIS A 17 6.44 10.86 8.13
CA HIS A 17 7.73 10.99 7.45
C HIS A 17 7.96 9.90 6.40
N ILE A 18 7.41 8.69 6.57
CA ILE A 18 7.49 7.63 5.56
C ILE A 18 6.64 7.98 4.34
N TYR A 19 5.46 8.57 4.55
CA TYR A 19 4.62 9.05 3.45
C TYR A 19 5.31 10.14 2.65
N GLU A 20 5.97 11.09 3.32
CA GLU A 20 6.74 12.16 2.69
C GLU A 20 7.96 11.62 1.94
N ARG A 21 8.74 10.73 2.57
CA ARG A 21 9.92 10.07 1.96
C ARG A 21 9.56 9.37 0.65
N ASP A 22 8.40 8.71 0.63
CA ASP A 22 7.93 7.94 -0.53
C ASP A 22 7.09 8.79 -1.49
N ASN A 23 7.01 10.10 -1.28
CA ASN A 23 6.21 11.05 -2.06
C ASN A 23 4.77 10.56 -2.26
N PHE A 24 4.16 10.04 -1.19
CA PHE A 24 2.78 9.52 -1.18
C PHE A 24 2.51 8.50 -2.30
N THR A 25 3.54 7.76 -2.73
CA THR A 25 3.50 6.91 -3.92
C THR A 25 3.75 5.46 -3.52
N CYS A 26 2.93 4.55 -4.06
CA CYS A 26 3.08 3.12 -3.78
C CYS A 26 4.45 2.64 -4.28
N ARG A 27 5.32 2.23 -3.36
CA ARG A 27 6.70 1.80 -3.67
C ARG A 27 6.77 0.53 -4.52
N TYR A 28 5.69 -0.24 -4.59
CA TYR A 28 5.63 -1.43 -5.43
C TYR A 28 5.19 -1.14 -6.87
N CYS A 29 4.13 -0.36 -7.08
CA CYS A 29 3.56 -0.19 -8.43
C CYS A 29 3.62 1.22 -9.01
N GLY A 30 4.14 2.19 -8.26
CA GLY A 30 4.29 3.57 -8.73
C GLY A 30 3.00 4.37 -8.80
N TRP A 31 1.85 3.82 -8.38
CA TRP A 31 0.62 4.60 -8.28
C TRP A 31 0.81 5.71 -7.24
N SER A 32 0.74 6.97 -7.69
CA SER A 32 0.82 8.14 -6.82
C SER A 32 -0.54 8.45 -6.22
N GLY A 33 -0.60 8.53 -4.89
CA GLY A 33 -1.80 8.98 -4.16
C GLY A 33 -1.88 10.50 -4.04
N ALA A 34 -0.78 11.23 -4.25
CA ALA A 34 -0.73 12.69 -4.13
C ALA A 34 -1.35 13.45 -5.31
N THR A 35 -1.80 12.76 -6.37
CA THR A 35 -2.40 13.43 -7.54
C THR A 35 -3.78 14.02 -7.26
N SER A 36 -4.58 13.39 -6.39
CA SER A 36 -5.86 13.93 -5.91
C SER A 36 -6.34 13.16 -4.68
N PHE A 37 -7.30 13.74 -3.93
CA PHE A 37 -7.94 13.05 -2.81
C PHE A 37 -8.61 11.75 -3.25
N GLU A 38 -9.24 11.73 -4.43
CA GLU A 38 -9.89 10.54 -4.99
C GLU A 38 -8.85 9.45 -5.28
N GLN A 39 -7.67 9.79 -5.78
CA GLN A 39 -6.60 8.82 -6.02
C GLN A 39 -6.08 8.24 -4.71
N TRP A 40 -5.85 9.09 -3.70
CA TRP A 40 -5.52 8.66 -2.35
C TRP A 40 -6.58 7.70 -1.76
N GLN A 41 -7.85 8.08 -1.86
CA GLN A 41 -8.98 7.34 -1.32
C GLN A 41 -9.19 6.01 -2.07
N LEU A 42 -9.14 5.99 -3.41
CA LEU A 42 -9.30 4.80 -4.23
C LEU A 42 -8.15 3.81 -4.05
N GLY A 43 -6.93 4.32 -3.92
CA GLY A 43 -5.76 3.48 -3.68
C GLY A 43 -5.70 2.94 -2.25
N TRP A 44 -6.46 3.54 -1.32
CA TRP A 44 -6.41 3.29 0.12
C TRP A 44 -4.96 3.09 0.57
N PHE A 45 -4.17 4.15 0.41
CA PHE A 45 -2.76 4.14 0.71
C PHE A 45 -2.53 4.00 2.22
N ALA A 46 -1.56 3.17 2.57
CA ALA A 46 -1.17 2.91 3.95
C ALA A 46 0.32 2.53 4.00
N ILE A 47 0.88 2.49 5.21
CA ILE A 47 2.21 1.92 5.45
C ILE A 47 2.13 0.39 5.39
N ASP A 48 3.09 -0.22 4.71
CA ASP A 48 3.30 -1.66 4.63
C ASP A 48 4.72 -2.02 5.09
N HIS A 49 4.86 -3.21 5.67
CA HIS A 49 6.15 -3.80 6.01
C HIS A 49 6.69 -4.58 4.82
N VAL A 50 7.86 -4.17 4.32
CA VAL A 50 8.57 -4.85 3.23
C VAL A 50 8.83 -6.30 3.62
N SER A 51 9.51 -6.52 4.74
CA SER A 51 9.61 -7.81 5.41
C SER A 51 8.45 -7.96 6.39
N PRO A 52 7.55 -8.94 6.20
CA PRO A 52 6.45 -9.17 7.12
C PRO A 52 6.94 -9.49 8.53
N ILE A 53 6.25 -8.97 9.55
CA ILE A 53 6.56 -9.22 10.97
C ILE A 53 6.57 -10.72 11.28
N LYS A 54 5.64 -11.47 10.68
CA LYS A 54 5.55 -12.94 10.81
C LYS A 54 6.83 -13.66 10.39
N HIS A 55 7.65 -13.03 9.54
CA HIS A 55 8.90 -13.57 9.02
C HIS A 55 10.13 -12.84 9.57
N GLY A 56 10.01 -12.18 10.73
CA GLY A 56 11.12 -11.52 11.42
C GLY A 56 11.38 -10.08 10.95
N GLY A 57 10.47 -9.49 10.18
CA GLY A 57 10.51 -8.06 9.90
C GLY A 57 10.35 -7.23 11.18
N LYS A 58 11.11 -6.13 11.28
CA LYS A 58 11.04 -5.22 12.42
C LYS A 58 9.85 -4.26 12.26
N GLU A 59 9.04 -4.11 13.30
CA GLU A 59 7.82 -3.29 13.30
C GLU A 59 8.13 -1.79 13.15
N ASP A 60 9.10 -1.30 13.92
CA ASP A 60 9.42 0.13 14.04
C ASP A 60 10.75 0.51 13.36
N ASP A 61 11.12 -0.23 12.32
CA ASP A 61 12.28 0.07 11.48
C ASP A 61 11.82 0.77 10.20
N ASP A 62 12.11 2.07 10.09
CA ASP A 62 11.75 2.88 8.93
C ASP A 62 12.26 2.31 7.59
N THR A 63 13.37 1.56 7.61
CA THR A 63 13.91 0.92 6.39
C THR A 63 13.05 -0.27 5.94
N ASN A 64 12.25 -0.82 6.85
CA ASN A 64 11.28 -1.89 6.59
C ASN A 64 9.88 -1.36 6.27
N LEU A 65 9.62 -0.07 6.43
CA LEU A 65 8.31 0.55 6.18
C LEU A 65 8.29 1.26 4.84
N VAL A 66 7.21 1.10 4.08
CA VAL A 66 6.99 1.80 2.79
C VAL A 66 5.53 2.19 2.60
N VAL A 67 5.27 3.21 1.78
CA VAL A 67 3.93 3.51 1.29
C VAL A 67 3.49 2.45 0.27
N ALA A 68 2.30 1.89 0.46
CA ALA A 68 1.68 0.95 -0.46
C ALA A 68 0.19 1.27 -0.66
N CYS A 69 -0.30 1.12 -1.89
CA CYS A 69 -1.73 1.06 -2.13
C CYS A 69 -2.28 -0.28 -1.62
N HIS A 70 -3.52 -0.29 -1.15
CA HIS A 70 -4.17 -1.46 -0.57
C HIS A 70 -4.10 -2.70 -1.48
N ARG A 71 -4.27 -2.51 -2.79
CA ARG A 71 -4.14 -3.60 -3.78
C ARG A 71 -2.77 -4.29 -3.70
N CYS A 72 -1.69 -3.52 -3.71
CA CYS A 72 -0.34 -4.07 -3.67
C CYS A 72 0.00 -4.68 -2.31
N ASN A 73 -0.36 -3.99 -1.23
CA ASN A 73 -0.21 -4.49 0.14
C ASN A 73 -0.93 -5.85 0.30
N SER A 74 -2.21 -5.91 -0.05
CA SER A 74 -3.02 -7.14 0.03
C SER A 74 -2.47 -8.27 -0.85
N MET A 75 -2.00 -7.98 -2.07
CA MET A 75 -1.39 -9.01 -2.93
C MET A 75 -0.08 -9.54 -2.37
N LYS A 76 0.83 -8.68 -1.89
CA LYS A 76 2.07 -9.14 -1.22
C LYS A 76 1.70 -10.00 -0.02
N GLY A 77 0.82 -9.47 0.84
CA GLY A 77 0.40 -10.12 2.07
C GLY A 77 1.59 -10.46 2.96
N GLN A 78 1.55 -11.65 3.53
CA GLN A 78 2.61 -12.17 4.40
C GLN A 78 3.67 -12.99 3.65
N GLU A 79 3.73 -12.90 2.32
CA GLU A 79 4.75 -13.64 1.57
C GLU A 79 6.16 -13.14 1.94
N PRO A 80 7.11 -14.03 2.26
CA PRO A 80 8.46 -13.61 2.65
C PRO A 80 9.15 -12.81 1.55
N CYS A 81 9.58 -11.59 1.87
CA CYS A 81 10.49 -10.80 1.05
C CYS A 81 11.31 -9.85 1.94
N SER A 82 12.52 -9.50 1.52
CA SER A 82 13.45 -8.66 2.29
C SER A 82 13.78 -7.33 1.62
N SER A 83 13.16 -7.02 0.47
CA SER A 83 13.36 -5.77 -0.25
C SER A 83 12.11 -5.37 -1.05
N VAL A 84 12.03 -4.08 -1.40
CA VAL A 84 10.96 -3.56 -2.26
C VAL A 84 10.97 -4.25 -3.62
N GLU A 85 12.16 -4.54 -4.16
CA GLU A 85 12.37 -5.23 -5.44
C GLU A 85 11.81 -6.65 -5.39
N ALA A 86 12.05 -7.38 -4.30
CA ALA A 86 11.46 -8.70 -4.08
C ALA A 86 9.92 -8.60 -3.98
N GLY A 87 9.40 -7.61 -3.26
CA GLY A 87 7.96 -7.33 -3.18
C GLY A 87 7.33 -7.03 -4.55
N LYS A 88 8.04 -6.29 -5.41
CA LYS A 88 7.62 -6.02 -6.80
C LYS A 88 7.49 -7.29 -7.63
N ILE A 89 8.43 -8.22 -7.49
CA ILE A 89 8.39 -9.52 -8.17
C ILE A 89 7.15 -10.32 -7.74
N ILE A 90 6.87 -10.39 -6.43
CA ILE A 90 5.68 -11.06 -5.88
C ILE A 90 4.39 -10.45 -6.46
N ILE A 91 4.31 -9.12 -6.46
CA ILE A 91 3.16 -8.38 -6.98
C ILE A 91 2.98 -8.61 -8.48
N ALA A 92 4.07 -8.61 -9.26
CA ALA A 92 4.02 -8.87 -10.69
C ALA A 92 3.48 -10.29 -10.98
N ARG A 93 4.01 -11.30 -10.28
CA ARG A 93 3.54 -12.69 -10.36
C ARG A 93 2.05 -12.81 -10.06
N LYS A 94 1.59 -12.28 -8.93
CA LYS A 94 0.18 -12.35 -8.52
C LYS A 94 -0.76 -11.54 -9.42
N ARG A 95 -0.28 -10.46 -10.03
CA ARG A 95 -1.04 -9.73 -11.07
C ARG A 95 -1.25 -10.59 -12.31
N ALA A 96 -0.20 -11.26 -12.79
CA ALA A 96 -0.29 -12.14 -13.94
C ALA A 96 -1.25 -13.32 -13.66
N GLU A 97 -1.19 -13.91 -12.47
CA GLU A 97 -2.13 -14.96 -12.03
C GLU A 97 -3.59 -14.46 -12.03
N ARG A 98 -3.84 -13.27 -11.49
CA ARG A 98 -5.18 -12.65 -11.47
C ARG A 98 -5.67 -12.30 -12.87
N GLU A 99 -4.81 -11.81 -13.74
CA GLU A 99 -5.14 -11.51 -15.13
C GLU A 99 -5.50 -12.78 -15.91
N ALA A 100 -4.71 -13.85 -15.74
CA ALA A 100 -5.01 -15.14 -16.35
C ALA A 100 -6.36 -15.70 -15.87
N TRP A 101 -6.65 -15.61 -14.56
CA TRP A 101 -7.96 -15.97 -14.01
C TRP A 101 -9.08 -15.12 -14.61
N PHE A 102 -8.90 -13.80 -14.68
CA PHE A 102 -9.90 -12.87 -15.22
C PHE A 102 -10.22 -13.19 -16.68
N LYS A 103 -9.19 -13.42 -17.52
CA LYS A 103 -9.36 -13.82 -18.92
C LYS A 103 -10.17 -15.11 -19.04
N ARG A 104 -9.75 -16.14 -18.29
CA ARG A 104 -10.37 -17.48 -18.33
C ARG A 104 -11.82 -17.51 -17.84
N PHE A 105 -12.10 -16.84 -16.72
CA PHE A 105 -13.36 -17.03 -15.99
C PHE A 105 -14.33 -15.85 -16.10
N VAL A 106 -13.84 -14.63 -16.30
CA VAL A 106 -14.69 -13.43 -16.38
C VAL A 106 -14.96 -13.04 -17.82
N LEU A 107 -13.92 -12.86 -18.63
CA LEU A 107 -14.10 -12.55 -20.06
C LEU A 107 -14.59 -13.76 -20.85
N LYS A 108 -14.40 -14.99 -20.32
CA LYS A 108 -14.63 -16.26 -21.03
C LYS A 108 -13.91 -16.29 -22.40
N ALA A 109 -12.74 -15.63 -22.47
CA ALA A 109 -11.89 -15.59 -23.65
C ALA A 109 -10.92 -16.77 -23.67
#